data_AF-A0A0V0TYC9-F1
#
_entry.id   AF-A0A0V0TYC9-F1
#
_cell.length_a   1.000
_cell.length_b   1.000
_cell.length_c   1.000
_cell.angle_alpha   90.00
_cell.angle_beta   90.00
_cell.angle_gamma   90.00
#
_symmetry.space_group_name_H-M   'P 1'
#
loop_
_entity.id
_entity.type
_entity.pdbx_description
1 polymer ?
#
loop_
_entity_poly.entity_id
_entity_poly.type
_entity_poly.pdbx_seq_one_letter_code
_entity_poly.pdbx_strand_id
1 'polypeptide(L)'
;MTTEKNEFGSSKLDKYTRVQLYEIIKRQAALVRHLKEQKNVSNSDATVNSSAKLEERQSEEKKITECRASVSTSQQQCNNEQQNEALLRLKDELKLRKFDLEASRIEIAELKSQLNALAVGSESGNEKRLRLEIADYERAIKKFEADLVTLREVHEKKCHDFNDILNEKENLQIRLVENEQSIVKLEEEVEHLKHAHEKLIEESKASKATAEFAQVARANVAADMEKQKMQLTEEIAFANKRLEANQQLTAELQRRNIGLENDMQCLRDELASTREAFDSYKIKSQAALLKQQQEQKHFQPSNNEEKELLEKQVASLQEKLDKMTLLYQSACTQIRDLNENEKFFKEEIRQRLELADATEKSLLEKLNTSEKERKRAVAELKAQLENITKEKNSIAEKYDQQFNLQQSEHATQISEMEKKLASLQEEWEKLILDRKKSTSPVMTDRSFSCPRTPPFYERKPGEGAEEISCFTGIHIGNAMNAQASECSISPTSLIPLDELIDATDIPQQSSFYAVNAENGHQALDERGKNRHLTELLYESESNNTRLEEQIRLLKDEIRRLNRNQEREQHIANAEYLKNVILEFVAPKMPDARQKLIPVLTAMLSLNSDIDDSEKQSKRYQWYGYLPRWSGFS
;
A
#
# COMPACT_ATOMS: atom_id res chain seq x y z
N MET A 1 8.26 46.25 57.13
CA MET A 1 9.53 45.53 57.26
C MET A 1 9.21 44.05 57.35
N THR A 2 9.22 43.37 56.22
CA THR A 2 8.94 41.93 56.12
C THR A 2 10.03 41.34 55.24
N THR A 3 10.86 40.51 55.87
CA THR A 3 11.93 39.73 55.26
C THR A 3 11.33 38.54 54.53
N GLU A 4 11.51 38.44 53.21
CA GLU A 4 11.30 37.19 52.48
C GLU A 4 12.50 36.87 51.59
N LYS A 5 12.80 35.58 51.60
CA LYS A 5 14.04 34.93 51.20
C LYS A 5 14.04 34.67 49.69
N ASN A 6 15.23 34.74 49.10
CA ASN A 6 15.54 34.23 47.77
C ASN A 6 15.32 32.70 47.69
N GLU A 7 14.45 32.25 46.79
CA GLU A 7 14.35 30.85 46.36
C GLU A 7 15.18 30.65 45.08
N PHE A 8 16.34 30.00 45.22
CA PHE A 8 17.08 29.42 44.11
C PHE A 8 16.33 28.18 43.59
N GLY A 9 16.15 28.09 42.27
CA GLY A 9 15.58 26.92 41.60
C GLY A 9 16.43 25.67 41.84
N SER A 10 15.98 24.85 42.78
CA SER A 10 16.66 23.61 43.18
C SER A 10 16.56 22.55 42.08
N SER A 11 17.67 21.86 41.83
CA SER A 11 17.66 20.58 41.12
C SER A 11 16.67 19.64 41.81
N LYS A 12 15.96 18.79 41.05
CA LYS A 12 15.05 17.78 41.62
C LYS A 12 15.76 16.82 42.59
N LEU A 13 17.09 16.81 42.64
CA LEU A 13 17.89 16.08 43.64
C LEU A 13 18.12 16.84 44.96
N ASP A 14 18.09 18.17 44.99
CA ASP A 14 18.36 18.97 46.20
C ASP A 14 17.20 18.94 47.22
N LYS A 15 16.03 18.44 46.80
CA LYS A 15 14.84 18.31 47.64
C LYS A 15 14.81 17.02 48.47
N TYR A 16 15.76 16.12 48.24
CA TYR A 16 15.80 14.83 48.91
C TYR A 16 16.97 14.79 49.89
N THR A 17 16.66 14.50 51.14
CA THR A 17 17.68 14.26 52.18
C THR A 17 18.54 13.07 51.73
N ARG A 18 19.82 13.02 52.11
CA ARG A 18 20.76 11.93 51.74
C ARG A 18 20.18 10.52 51.99
N VAL A 19 19.35 10.38 53.04
CA VAL A 19 18.60 9.16 53.37
C VAL A 19 17.54 8.83 52.30
N GLN A 20 16.77 9.82 51.85
CA GLN A 20 15.74 9.65 50.82
C GLN A 20 16.34 9.32 49.45
N LEU A 21 17.50 9.91 49.10
CA LEU A 21 18.23 9.53 47.88
C LEU A 21 18.72 8.08 47.95
N TYR A 22 19.24 7.65 49.10
CA TYR A 22 19.65 6.27 49.31
C TYR A 22 18.47 5.29 49.16
N GLU A 23 17.29 5.69 49.64
CA GLU A 23 16.07 4.89 49.58
C GLU A 23 15.50 4.79 48.15
N ILE A 24 15.59 5.88 47.38
CA ILE A 24 15.23 5.90 45.95
C ILE A 24 16.19 5.01 45.15
N ILE A 25 17.49 5.11 45.39
CA ILE A 25 18.50 4.25 44.74
C ILE A 25 18.28 2.79 45.11
N LYS A 26 17.99 2.50 46.39
CA LYS A 26 17.68 1.14 46.86
C LYS A 26 16.42 0.58 46.20
N ARG A 27 15.37 1.40 46.02
CA ARG A 27 14.15 1.02 45.30
C ARG A 27 14.41 0.79 43.81
N GLN A 28 15.18 1.66 43.15
CA GLN A 28 15.56 1.46 41.75
C GLN A 28 16.43 0.21 41.55
N ALA A 29 17.37 -0.06 42.45
CA ALA A 29 18.18 -1.27 42.42
C ALA A 29 17.37 -2.56 42.70
N ALA A 30 16.30 -2.47 43.49
CA ALA A 30 15.35 -3.57 43.68
C ALA A 30 14.51 -3.80 42.42
N LEU A 31 14.05 -2.72 41.77
CA LEU A 31 13.28 -2.77 40.53
C LEU A 31 14.11 -3.37 39.37
N VAL A 32 15.37 -2.98 39.25
CA VAL A 32 16.30 -3.56 38.25
C VAL A 32 16.56 -5.04 38.52
N ARG A 33 16.68 -5.46 39.78
CA ARG A 33 16.78 -6.89 40.13
C ARG A 33 15.52 -7.65 39.76
N HIS A 34 14.34 -7.11 40.08
CA HIS A 34 13.07 -7.75 39.77
C HIS A 34 12.81 -7.86 38.25
N LEU A 35 13.23 -6.85 37.47
CA LEU A 35 13.17 -6.90 36.01
C LEU A 35 14.17 -7.91 35.42
N LYS A 36 15.35 -8.05 36.03
CA LYS A 36 16.34 -9.05 35.64
C LYS A 36 15.90 -10.48 35.99
N GLU A 37 15.25 -10.67 37.13
CA GLU A 37 14.61 -11.93 37.51
C GLU A 37 13.42 -12.26 36.60
N GLN A 38 12.55 -11.30 36.27
CA GLN A 38 11.49 -11.53 35.28
C GLN A 38 12.04 -11.90 33.90
N LYS A 39 13.10 -11.23 33.44
CA LYS A 39 13.73 -11.57 32.15
C LYS A 39 14.38 -12.96 32.17
N ASN A 40 14.98 -13.36 33.29
CA ASN A 40 15.56 -14.69 33.44
C ASN A 40 14.49 -15.79 33.53
N VAL A 41 13.37 -15.54 34.19
CA VAL A 41 12.22 -16.46 34.26
C VAL A 41 11.55 -16.61 32.89
N SER A 42 11.35 -15.49 32.16
CA SER A 42 10.82 -15.55 30.80
C SER A 42 11.75 -16.29 29.81
N ASN A 43 13.07 -16.18 29.99
CA ASN A 43 14.03 -16.93 29.19
C ASN A 43 14.14 -18.42 29.58
N SER A 44 13.99 -18.77 30.86
CA SER A 44 13.92 -20.18 31.28
C SER A 44 12.64 -20.86 30.82
N ASP A 45 11.51 -20.17 30.89
CA ASP A 45 10.22 -20.72 30.46
C ASP A 45 10.13 -20.89 28.94
N ALA A 46 10.79 -20.00 28.17
CA ALA A 46 10.90 -20.12 26.72
C ALA A 46 11.83 -21.27 26.28
N THR A 47 12.89 -21.57 27.04
CA THR A 47 13.84 -22.65 26.73
C THR A 47 13.33 -24.03 27.17
N VAL A 48 12.59 -24.11 28.27
CA VAL A 48 11.94 -25.36 28.70
C VAL A 48 10.78 -25.74 27.77
N ASN A 49 9.99 -24.76 27.30
CA ASN A 49 8.90 -25.03 26.35
C ASN A 49 9.38 -25.42 24.95
N SER A 50 10.53 -24.92 24.48
CA SER A 50 11.11 -25.34 23.20
C SER A 50 11.73 -26.74 23.28
N SER A 51 12.36 -27.09 24.40
CA SER A 51 12.89 -28.44 24.66
C SER A 51 11.78 -29.48 24.76
N ALA A 52 10.71 -29.21 25.50
CA ALA A 52 9.59 -30.14 25.64
C ALA A 52 8.86 -30.39 24.30
N LYS A 53 8.69 -29.35 23.47
CA LYS A 53 8.12 -29.50 22.12
C LYS A 53 9.02 -30.26 21.16
N LEU A 54 10.34 -30.20 21.34
CA LEU A 54 11.29 -30.96 20.52
C LEU A 54 11.26 -32.45 20.90
N GLU A 55 11.18 -32.78 22.20
CA GLU A 55 11.06 -34.17 22.67
C GLU A 55 9.70 -34.80 22.29
N GLU A 56 8.61 -34.04 22.34
CA GLU A 56 7.28 -34.49 21.89
C GLU A 56 7.29 -34.79 20.38
N ARG A 57 7.86 -33.90 19.56
CA ARG A 57 8.03 -34.15 18.11
C ARG A 57 8.91 -35.36 17.80
N GLN A 58 10.01 -35.56 18.53
CA GLN A 58 10.87 -36.73 18.34
C GLN A 58 10.20 -38.04 18.77
N SER A 59 9.35 -38.00 19.80
CA SER A 59 8.53 -39.15 20.22
C SER A 59 7.45 -39.48 19.18
N GLU A 60 6.78 -38.46 18.62
CA GLU A 60 5.81 -38.64 17.54
C GLU A 60 6.45 -39.18 16.26
N GLU A 61 7.62 -38.68 15.89
CA GLU A 61 8.36 -39.15 14.70
C GLU A 61 8.83 -40.61 14.84
N LYS A 62 9.24 -41.02 16.05
CA LYS A 62 9.54 -42.44 16.35
C LYS A 62 8.28 -43.32 16.25
N LYS A 63 7.14 -42.87 16.74
CA LYS A 63 5.86 -43.61 16.60
C LYS A 63 5.42 -43.71 15.14
N ILE A 64 5.63 -42.66 14.34
CA ILE A 64 5.31 -42.68 12.91
C ILE A 64 6.22 -43.64 12.15
N THR A 65 7.51 -43.69 12.47
CA THR A 65 8.44 -44.63 11.83
C THR A 65 8.15 -46.08 12.22
N GLU A 66 7.82 -46.36 13.49
CA GLU A 66 7.38 -47.71 13.93
C GLU A 66 6.04 -48.13 13.29
N CYS A 67 5.07 -47.22 13.17
CA CYS A 67 3.81 -47.48 12.47
C CYS A 67 4.04 -47.77 10.98
N ARG A 68 4.91 -47.01 10.31
CA ARG A 68 5.25 -47.25 8.89
C ARG A 68 5.95 -48.59 8.70
N ALA A 69 6.88 -48.96 9.59
CA ALA A 69 7.55 -50.25 9.55
C ALA A 69 6.56 -51.41 9.74
N SER A 70 5.64 -51.28 10.70
CA SER A 70 4.60 -52.29 10.97
C SER A 70 3.64 -52.47 9.78
N VAL A 71 3.19 -51.36 9.17
CA VAL A 71 2.34 -51.38 7.96
C VAL A 71 3.07 -52.03 6.77
N SER A 72 4.35 -51.72 6.56
CA SER A 72 5.15 -52.34 5.50
C SER A 72 5.28 -53.85 5.69
N THR A 73 5.52 -54.31 6.93
CA THR A 73 5.58 -55.76 7.22
C THR A 73 4.23 -56.47 7.05
N SER A 74 3.12 -55.87 7.48
CA SER A 74 1.78 -56.45 7.29
C SER A 74 1.37 -56.46 5.82
N GLN A 75 1.72 -55.43 5.04
CA GLN A 75 1.49 -55.40 3.60
C GLN A 75 2.28 -56.51 2.89
N GLN A 76 3.54 -56.74 3.29
CA GLN A 76 4.35 -57.80 2.71
C GLN A 76 3.86 -59.20 3.09
N GLN A 77 3.35 -59.39 4.31
CA GLN A 77 2.70 -60.64 4.72
C GLN A 77 1.42 -60.92 3.93
N CYS A 78 0.54 -59.93 3.76
CA CYS A 78 -0.69 -60.08 2.97
C CYS A 78 -0.39 -60.42 1.50
N ASN A 79 0.62 -59.77 0.90
CA ASN A 79 1.05 -60.08 -0.46
C ASN A 79 1.59 -61.52 -0.58
N ASN A 80 2.38 -61.97 0.38
CA ASN A 80 2.92 -63.34 0.39
C ASN A 80 1.81 -64.40 0.59
N GLU A 81 0.81 -64.11 1.43
CA GLU A 81 -0.35 -64.98 1.63
C GLU A 81 -1.21 -65.07 0.36
N GLN A 82 -1.48 -63.94 -0.31
CA GLN A 82 -2.20 -63.91 -1.59
C GLN A 82 -1.45 -64.70 -2.68
N GLN A 83 -0.13 -64.57 -2.75
CA GLN A 83 0.69 -65.34 -3.69
C GLN A 83 0.64 -66.84 -3.37
N ASN A 84 0.72 -67.23 -2.10
CA ASN A 84 0.62 -68.63 -1.69
C ASN A 84 -0.75 -69.24 -1.97
N GLU A 85 -1.83 -68.48 -1.74
CA GLU A 85 -3.20 -68.94 -2.02
C GLU A 85 -3.42 -69.10 -3.53
N ALA A 86 -2.91 -68.18 -4.35
CA ALA A 86 -2.93 -68.31 -5.80
C ALA A 86 -2.15 -69.54 -6.28
N LEU A 87 -0.97 -69.81 -5.70
CA LEU A 87 -0.16 -70.99 -6.02
C LEU A 87 -0.87 -72.30 -5.63
N LEU A 88 -1.60 -72.30 -4.51
CA LEU A 88 -2.38 -73.46 -4.06
C LEU A 88 -3.55 -73.74 -5.02
N ARG A 89 -4.29 -72.70 -5.41
CA ARG A 89 -5.38 -72.80 -6.40
C ARG A 89 -4.88 -73.32 -7.74
N LEU A 90 -3.77 -72.77 -8.23
CA LEU A 90 -3.17 -73.21 -9.48
C LEU A 90 -2.72 -74.68 -9.41
N LYS A 91 -2.20 -75.11 -8.25
CA LYS A 91 -1.80 -76.50 -8.02
C LYS A 91 -3.00 -77.45 -8.01
N ASP A 92 -4.13 -77.05 -7.45
CA ASP A 92 -5.34 -77.87 -7.42
C ASP A 92 -6.05 -77.92 -8.79
N GLU A 93 -6.06 -76.81 -9.55
CA GLU A 93 -6.49 -76.80 -10.95
C GLU A 93 -5.63 -77.73 -11.82
N LEU A 94 -4.31 -77.75 -11.59
CA LEU A 94 -3.39 -78.63 -12.32
C LEU A 94 -3.63 -80.12 -11.99
N LYS A 95 -3.99 -80.44 -10.74
CA LYS A 95 -4.39 -81.81 -10.36
C LYS A 95 -5.70 -82.21 -11.02
N LEU A 96 -6.69 -81.31 -11.03
CA LEU A 96 -7.99 -81.58 -11.64
C LEU A 96 -7.84 -81.81 -13.15
N ARG A 97 -7.06 -80.98 -13.84
CA ARG A 97 -6.75 -81.16 -15.27
C ARG A 97 -6.00 -82.45 -15.58
N LYS A 98 -5.14 -82.91 -14.68
CA LYS A 98 -4.48 -84.24 -14.83
C LYS A 98 -5.49 -85.38 -14.68
N PHE A 99 -6.47 -85.25 -13.78
CA PHE A 99 -7.54 -86.23 -13.64
C PHE A 99 -8.44 -86.26 -14.89
N ASP A 100 -8.83 -85.10 -15.42
CA ASP A 100 -9.59 -84.99 -16.69
C ASP A 100 -8.84 -85.65 -17.85
N LEU A 101 -7.53 -85.38 -17.99
CA LEU A 101 -6.70 -85.97 -19.05
C LEU A 101 -6.61 -87.50 -18.92
N GLU A 102 -6.54 -88.02 -17.71
CA GLU A 102 -6.49 -89.47 -17.48
C GLU A 102 -7.86 -90.12 -17.74
N ALA A 103 -8.95 -89.44 -17.37
CA ALA A 103 -10.31 -89.86 -17.70
C ALA A 103 -10.52 -89.91 -19.22
N SER A 104 -10.11 -88.87 -19.95
CA SER A 104 -10.14 -88.87 -21.43
C SER A 104 -9.22 -89.95 -22.03
N ARG A 105 -8.09 -90.28 -21.39
CA ARG A 105 -7.24 -91.40 -21.85
C ARG A 105 -7.90 -92.76 -21.67
N ILE A 106 -8.60 -92.98 -20.57
CA ILE A 106 -9.37 -94.20 -20.33
C ILE A 106 -10.52 -94.31 -21.34
N GLU A 107 -11.24 -93.22 -21.58
CA GLU A 107 -12.32 -93.17 -22.58
C GLU A 107 -11.78 -93.44 -24.00
N ILE A 108 -10.63 -92.86 -24.36
CA ILE A 108 -9.95 -93.17 -25.63
C ILE A 108 -9.53 -94.65 -25.70
N ALA A 109 -9.05 -95.24 -24.59
CA ALA A 109 -8.68 -96.66 -24.55
C ALA A 109 -9.90 -97.58 -24.68
N GLU A 110 -11.03 -97.23 -24.06
CA GLU A 110 -12.30 -97.94 -24.20
C GLU A 110 -12.86 -97.84 -25.63
N LEU A 111 -12.88 -96.64 -26.21
CA LEU A 111 -13.29 -96.44 -27.62
C LEU A 111 -12.38 -97.22 -28.58
N LYS A 112 -11.08 -97.30 -28.29
CA LYS A 112 -10.13 -98.09 -29.09
C LYS A 112 -10.37 -99.60 -28.95
N SER A 113 -10.78 -100.08 -27.78
CA SER A 113 -11.19 -101.47 -27.57
C SER A 113 -12.50 -101.81 -28.28
N GLN A 114 -13.46 -100.88 -28.30
CA GLN A 114 -14.73 -101.03 -29.01
C GLN A 114 -14.53 -101.03 -30.54
N LEU A 115 -13.62 -100.21 -31.05
CA LEU A 115 -13.23 -100.19 -32.47
C LEU A 115 -12.60 -101.54 -32.90
N ASN A 116 -11.76 -102.13 -32.06
CA ASN A 116 -11.16 -103.45 -32.33
C ASN A 116 -12.19 -104.59 -32.31
N ALA A 117 -13.27 -104.47 -31.53
CA ALA A 117 -14.35 -105.45 -31.49
C ALA A 117 -15.30 -105.36 -32.69
N LEU A 118 -15.51 -104.15 -33.25
CA LEU A 118 -16.34 -103.91 -34.43
C LEU A 118 -15.64 -104.22 -35.76
N ALA A 119 -14.31 -104.32 -35.76
CA ALA A 119 -13.52 -104.66 -36.95
C ALA A 119 -13.66 -106.13 -37.44
N VAL A 120 -14.34 -107.01 -36.70
CA VAL A 120 -14.41 -108.47 -36.98
C VAL A 120 -15.73 -108.94 -37.60
N GLY A 121 -16.70 -108.05 -37.90
CA GLY A 121 -18.00 -108.47 -38.44
C GLY A 121 -18.54 -107.64 -39.59
N SER A 122 -18.70 -108.27 -40.77
CA SER A 122 -19.62 -107.98 -41.90
C SER A 122 -19.25 -107.01 -43.04
N GLU A 123 -18.36 -107.41 -43.95
CA GLU A 123 -17.83 -106.63 -45.10
C GLU A 123 -18.76 -106.40 -46.32
N SER A 124 -20.08 -106.21 -46.18
CA SER A 124 -20.89 -105.84 -47.36
C SER A 124 -22.07 -104.89 -47.09
N GLY A 125 -22.70 -104.99 -45.91
CA GLY A 125 -23.54 -103.92 -45.38
C GLY A 125 -22.73 -102.80 -44.72
N ASN A 126 -21.56 -103.15 -44.16
CA ASN A 126 -20.65 -102.21 -43.51
C ASN A 126 -20.09 -101.18 -44.48
N GLU A 127 -19.82 -101.50 -45.75
CA GLU A 127 -19.24 -100.49 -46.64
C GLU A 127 -20.19 -99.30 -46.89
N LYS A 128 -21.50 -99.55 -47.00
CA LYS A 128 -22.51 -98.47 -47.08
C LYS A 128 -22.71 -97.75 -45.74
N ARG A 129 -22.72 -98.47 -44.62
CA ARG A 129 -22.80 -97.87 -43.28
C ARG A 129 -21.57 -97.03 -42.97
N LEU A 130 -20.37 -97.53 -43.26
CA LEU A 130 -19.08 -96.85 -43.14
C LEU A 130 -19.02 -95.64 -44.06
N ARG A 131 -19.54 -95.69 -45.30
CA ARG A 131 -19.63 -94.50 -46.15
C ARG A 131 -20.58 -93.44 -45.59
N LEU A 132 -21.71 -93.84 -45.00
CA LEU A 132 -22.63 -92.92 -44.31
C LEU A 132 -21.98 -92.35 -43.04
N GLU A 133 -21.28 -93.17 -42.28
CA GLU A 133 -20.58 -92.79 -41.04
C GLU A 133 -19.37 -91.89 -41.35
N ILE A 134 -18.61 -92.20 -42.40
CA ILE A 134 -17.56 -91.34 -42.97
C ILE A 134 -18.18 -90.02 -43.44
N ALA A 135 -19.33 -90.02 -44.12
CA ALA A 135 -20.00 -88.78 -44.53
C ALA A 135 -20.50 -87.95 -43.35
N ASP A 136 -20.95 -88.60 -42.26
CA ASP A 136 -21.34 -87.93 -41.03
C ASP A 136 -20.12 -87.39 -40.27
N TYR A 137 -19.00 -88.13 -40.24
CA TYR A 137 -17.72 -87.65 -39.74
C TYR A 137 -17.16 -86.51 -40.58
N GLU A 138 -17.22 -86.57 -41.90
CA GLU A 138 -16.83 -85.49 -42.81
C GLU A 138 -17.69 -84.24 -42.58
N ARG A 139 -19.00 -84.41 -42.33
CA ARG A 139 -19.89 -83.30 -41.98
C ARG A 139 -19.54 -82.72 -40.60
N ALA A 140 -19.21 -83.56 -39.62
CA ALA A 140 -18.76 -83.13 -38.30
C ALA A 140 -17.41 -82.40 -38.37
N ILE A 141 -16.46 -82.91 -39.16
CA ILE A 141 -15.16 -82.26 -39.42
C ILE A 141 -15.38 -80.90 -40.08
N LYS A 142 -16.20 -80.81 -41.12
CA LYS A 142 -16.52 -79.51 -41.76
C LYS A 142 -17.18 -78.53 -40.79
N LYS A 143 -18.03 -79.02 -39.89
CA LYS A 143 -18.63 -78.19 -38.84
C LYS A 143 -17.57 -77.73 -37.84
N PHE A 144 -16.69 -78.61 -37.37
CA PHE A 144 -15.58 -78.25 -36.49
C PHE A 144 -14.59 -77.30 -37.16
N GLU A 145 -14.33 -77.45 -38.47
CA GLU A 145 -13.52 -76.52 -39.25
C GLU A 145 -14.18 -75.14 -39.31
N ALA A 146 -15.48 -75.06 -39.57
CA ALA A 146 -16.23 -73.80 -39.53
C ALA A 146 -16.25 -73.18 -38.12
N ASP A 147 -16.47 -73.98 -37.08
CA ASP A 147 -16.43 -73.54 -35.68
C ASP A 147 -15.01 -73.07 -35.30
N LEU A 148 -13.95 -73.71 -35.79
CA LEU A 148 -12.56 -73.27 -35.60
C LEU A 148 -12.25 -71.94 -36.31
N VAL A 149 -12.81 -71.72 -37.50
CA VAL A 149 -12.67 -70.44 -38.22
C VAL A 149 -13.37 -69.32 -37.44
N THR A 150 -14.63 -69.53 -37.04
CA THR A 150 -15.37 -68.51 -36.27
C THR A 150 -14.73 -68.25 -34.90
N LEU A 151 -14.20 -69.29 -34.24
CA LEU A 151 -13.49 -69.13 -32.97
C LEU A 151 -12.17 -68.37 -33.16
N ARG A 152 -11.46 -68.58 -34.28
CA ARG A 152 -10.26 -67.80 -34.64
C ARG A 152 -10.60 -66.34 -34.89
N GLU A 153 -11.66 -66.04 -35.64
CA GLU A 153 -12.11 -64.66 -35.88
C GLU A 153 -12.50 -63.95 -34.57
N VAL A 154 -13.18 -64.65 -33.66
CA VAL A 154 -13.52 -64.11 -32.34
C VAL A 154 -12.27 -63.89 -31.49
N HIS A 155 -11.29 -64.80 -31.55
CA HIS A 155 -10.03 -64.65 -30.87
C HIS A 155 -9.23 -63.44 -31.41
N GLU A 156 -9.14 -63.27 -32.73
CA GLU A 156 -8.49 -62.12 -33.35
C GLU A 156 -9.15 -60.80 -32.95
N LYS A 157 -10.49 -60.73 -32.93
CA LYS A 157 -11.22 -59.54 -32.44
C LYS A 157 -10.88 -59.25 -30.98
N LYS A 158 -10.92 -60.27 -30.11
CA LYS A 158 -10.55 -60.10 -28.69
C LYS A 158 -9.09 -59.68 -28.51
N CYS A 159 -8.17 -60.17 -29.34
CA CYS A 159 -6.79 -59.72 -29.34
C CYS A 159 -6.67 -58.24 -29.73
N HIS A 160 -7.45 -57.78 -30.70
CA HIS A 160 -7.50 -56.37 -31.09
C HIS A 160 -8.06 -55.50 -29.96
N ASP A 161 -9.21 -55.86 -29.40
CA ASP A 161 -9.83 -55.15 -28.27
C ASP A 161 -8.88 -55.07 -27.07
N PHE A 162 -8.16 -56.16 -26.77
CA PHE A 162 -7.17 -56.18 -25.68
C PHE A 162 -5.99 -55.23 -25.95
N ASN A 163 -5.56 -55.13 -27.21
CA ASN A 163 -4.49 -54.22 -27.60
C ASN A 163 -4.93 -52.76 -27.53
N ASP A 164 -6.18 -52.46 -27.90
CA ASP A 164 -6.76 -51.12 -27.78
C ASP A 164 -6.90 -50.70 -26.30
N ILE A 165 -7.36 -51.60 -25.44
CA ILE A 165 -7.42 -51.38 -23.99
C ILE A 165 -6.01 -51.14 -23.41
N LEU A 166 -4.99 -51.87 -23.89
CA LEU A 166 -3.61 -51.65 -23.47
C LEU A 166 -3.10 -50.27 -23.86
N ASN A 167 -3.37 -49.84 -25.10
CA ASN A 167 -2.99 -48.49 -25.58
C ASN A 167 -3.73 -47.40 -24.80
N GLU A 168 -5.02 -47.58 -24.50
CA GLU A 168 -5.79 -46.64 -23.70
C GLU A 168 -5.25 -46.54 -22.27
N LYS A 169 -4.90 -47.67 -21.65
CA LYS A 169 -4.26 -47.70 -20.34
C LYS A 169 -2.93 -46.95 -20.34
N GLU A 170 -2.10 -47.12 -21.37
CA GLU A 170 -0.83 -46.41 -21.50
C GLU A 170 -1.05 -44.89 -21.66
N ASN A 171 -2.00 -44.49 -22.50
CA ASN A 171 -2.38 -43.08 -22.66
C ASN A 171 -2.92 -42.44 -21.38
N LEU A 172 -3.72 -43.18 -20.60
CA LEU A 172 -4.19 -42.73 -19.29
C LEU A 172 -3.05 -42.61 -18.28
N GLN A 173 -2.08 -43.53 -18.32
CA GLN A 173 -0.89 -43.47 -17.48
C GLN A 173 -0.06 -42.22 -17.78
N ILE A 174 0.13 -41.87 -19.06
CA ILE A 174 0.85 -40.64 -19.46
C ILE A 174 0.10 -39.40 -18.96
N ARG A 175 -1.22 -39.31 -19.18
CA ARG A 175 -2.03 -38.19 -18.70
C ARG A 175 -2.02 -38.05 -17.18
N LEU A 176 -1.98 -39.17 -16.45
CA LEU A 176 -1.86 -39.15 -14.99
C LEU A 176 -0.55 -38.49 -14.56
N VAL A 177 0.57 -38.87 -15.19
CA VAL A 177 1.90 -38.30 -14.90
C VAL A 177 1.95 -36.81 -15.27
N GLU A 178 1.36 -36.40 -16.39
CA GLU A 178 1.27 -34.99 -16.79
C GLU A 178 0.46 -34.15 -15.80
N ASN A 179 -0.66 -34.70 -15.30
CA ASN A 179 -1.46 -34.06 -14.26
C ASN A 179 -0.72 -33.99 -12.93
N GLU A 180 -0.02 -35.04 -12.52
CA GLU A 180 0.84 -35.04 -11.31
C GLU A 180 1.92 -33.96 -11.41
N GLN A 181 2.58 -33.82 -12.55
CA GLN A 181 3.57 -32.75 -12.78
C GLN A 181 2.93 -31.35 -12.73
N SER A 182 1.71 -31.21 -13.25
CA SER A 182 0.98 -29.93 -13.21
C SER A 182 0.57 -29.55 -11.78
N ILE A 183 0.17 -30.54 -10.97
CA ILE A 183 -0.13 -30.34 -9.55
C ILE A 183 1.12 -29.87 -8.79
N VAL A 184 2.27 -30.51 -9.00
CA VAL A 184 3.53 -30.10 -8.34
C VAL A 184 3.90 -28.65 -8.69
N LYS A 185 3.77 -28.24 -9.95
CA LYS A 185 4.02 -26.84 -10.35
C LYS A 185 3.09 -25.85 -9.66
N LEU A 186 1.79 -26.19 -9.56
CA LEU A 186 0.83 -25.35 -8.86
C LEU A 186 1.12 -25.29 -7.35
N GLU A 187 1.57 -26.40 -6.74
CA GLU A 187 2.00 -26.42 -5.34
C GLU A 187 3.21 -25.51 -5.10
N GLU A 188 4.19 -25.51 -6.01
CA GLU A 188 5.34 -24.59 -5.97
C GLU A 188 4.92 -23.12 -6.10
N GLU A 189 4.02 -22.80 -7.02
CA GLU A 189 3.47 -21.45 -7.18
C GLU A 189 2.71 -20.99 -5.93
N VAL A 190 1.92 -21.87 -5.32
CA VAL A 190 1.20 -21.60 -4.07
C VAL A 190 2.18 -21.32 -2.92
N GLU A 191 3.25 -22.09 -2.78
CA GLU A 191 4.28 -21.84 -1.77
C GLU A 191 5.03 -20.52 -2.03
N HIS A 192 5.34 -20.20 -3.28
CA HIS A 192 5.94 -18.91 -3.64
C HIS A 192 5.00 -17.73 -3.30
N LEU A 193 3.70 -17.84 -3.60
CA LEU A 193 2.70 -16.83 -3.27
C LEU A 193 2.53 -16.67 -1.75
N LYS A 194 2.54 -17.78 -0.98
CA LYS A 194 2.53 -17.72 0.49
C LYS A 194 3.75 -16.98 1.02
N HIS A 195 4.95 -17.28 0.52
CA HIS A 195 6.17 -16.59 0.93
C HIS A 195 6.14 -15.10 0.60
N ALA A 196 5.68 -14.73 -0.60
CA ALA A 196 5.50 -13.33 -1.00
C ALA A 196 4.49 -12.61 -0.09
N HIS A 197 3.38 -13.27 0.28
CA HIS A 197 2.39 -12.70 1.18
C HIS A 197 2.94 -12.48 2.60
N GLU A 198 3.69 -13.43 3.14
CA GLU A 198 4.35 -13.31 4.45
C GLU A 198 5.31 -12.11 4.46
N LYS A 199 6.11 -11.95 3.40
CA LYS A 199 7.02 -10.81 3.25
C LYS A 199 6.28 -9.47 3.20
N LEU A 200 5.17 -9.38 2.46
CA LEU A 200 4.34 -8.18 2.41
C LEU A 200 3.71 -7.85 3.79
N ILE A 201 3.35 -8.86 4.58
CA ILE A 201 2.86 -8.67 5.95
C ILE A 201 3.96 -8.09 6.84
N GLU A 202 5.20 -8.59 6.74
CA GLU A 202 6.34 -8.05 7.49
C GLU A 202 6.66 -6.61 7.09
N GLU A 203 6.70 -6.31 5.79
CA GLU A 203 6.90 -4.95 5.28
C GLU A 203 5.78 -4.00 5.73
N SER A 204 4.52 -4.45 5.75
CA SER A 204 3.38 -3.69 6.25
C SER A 204 3.51 -3.39 7.75
N LYS A 205 3.89 -4.39 8.56
CA LYS A 205 4.14 -4.21 10.00
C LYS A 205 5.28 -3.23 10.27
N ALA A 206 6.37 -3.32 9.50
CA ALA A 206 7.51 -2.40 9.62
C ALA A 206 7.12 -0.97 9.23
N SER A 207 6.38 -0.79 8.13
CA SER A 207 5.84 0.50 7.69
C SER A 207 4.88 1.12 8.73
N LYS A 208 4.03 0.30 9.35
CA LYS A 208 3.15 0.77 10.44
C LYS A 208 3.93 1.25 11.66
N ALA A 209 4.97 0.50 12.07
CA ALA A 209 5.82 0.89 13.20
C ALA A 209 6.58 2.20 12.94
N THR A 210 7.09 2.41 11.72
CA THR A 210 7.76 3.67 11.35
C THR A 210 6.77 4.84 11.29
N ALA A 211 5.55 4.61 10.80
CA ALA A 211 4.50 5.62 10.80
C ALA A 211 4.06 6.04 12.22
N GLU A 212 3.92 5.08 13.13
CA GLU A 212 3.63 5.33 14.56
C GLU A 212 4.75 6.13 15.22
N PHE A 213 6.02 5.78 14.98
CA PHE A 213 7.17 6.54 15.47
C PHE A 213 7.18 7.98 14.93
N ALA A 214 6.92 8.17 13.63
CA ALA A 214 6.82 9.49 13.02
C ALA A 214 5.64 10.32 13.57
N GLN A 215 4.52 9.67 13.94
CA GLN A 215 3.40 10.34 14.58
C GLN A 215 3.75 10.84 15.99
N VAL A 216 4.42 10.01 16.80
CA VAL A 216 4.90 10.41 18.13
C VAL A 216 5.91 11.54 18.03
N ALA A 217 6.86 11.47 17.08
CA ALA A 217 7.83 12.54 16.85
C ALA A 217 7.14 13.87 16.46
N ARG A 218 6.13 13.82 15.59
CA ARG A 218 5.32 15.01 15.23
C ARG A 218 4.57 15.58 16.42
N ALA A 219 3.99 14.74 17.27
CA ALA A 219 3.29 15.19 18.47
C ALA A 219 4.23 15.88 19.46
N ASN A 220 5.46 15.36 19.65
CA ASN A 220 6.47 15.98 20.50
C ASN A 220 6.91 17.34 19.96
N VAL A 221 7.20 17.44 18.66
CA VAL A 221 7.55 18.73 18.03
C VAL A 221 6.42 19.75 18.15
N ALA A 222 5.17 19.33 17.99
CA ALA A 222 4.01 20.20 18.18
C ALA A 222 3.91 20.71 19.63
N ALA A 223 4.13 19.84 20.62
CA ALA A 223 4.14 20.23 22.03
C ALA A 223 5.27 21.21 22.37
N ASP A 224 6.47 21.01 21.83
CA ASP A 224 7.61 21.91 22.01
C ASP A 224 7.36 23.28 21.36
N MET A 225 6.77 23.32 20.16
CA MET A 225 6.37 24.57 19.51
C MET A 225 5.33 25.33 20.33
N GLU A 226 4.35 24.63 20.91
CA GLU A 226 3.33 25.29 21.74
C GLU A 226 3.92 25.86 23.02
N LYS A 227 4.88 25.15 23.64
CA LYS A 227 5.64 25.66 24.78
C LYS A 227 6.43 26.92 24.42
N GLN A 228 7.10 26.94 23.26
CA GLN A 228 7.83 28.12 22.80
C GLN A 228 6.88 29.29 22.51
N LYS A 229 5.72 29.05 21.89
CA LYS A 229 4.70 30.09 21.69
C LYS A 229 4.22 30.67 23.02
N MET A 230 3.97 29.83 24.02
CA MET A 230 3.56 30.29 25.35
C MET A 230 4.63 31.17 26.00
N GLN A 231 5.90 30.76 25.94
CA GLN A 231 7.03 31.56 26.44
C GLN A 231 7.16 32.92 25.73
N LEU A 232 7.06 32.95 24.40
CA LEU A 232 7.09 34.21 23.64
C LEU A 232 5.90 35.10 23.99
N THR A 233 4.73 34.52 24.21
CA THR A 233 3.52 35.28 24.59
C THR A 233 3.68 35.89 25.98
N GLU A 234 4.28 35.16 26.93
CA GLU A 234 4.62 35.67 28.26
C GLU A 234 5.67 36.79 28.20
N GLU A 235 6.73 36.63 27.39
CA GLU A 235 7.75 37.66 27.18
C GLU A 235 7.16 38.94 26.56
N ILE A 236 6.27 38.81 25.55
CA ILE A 236 5.56 39.94 24.96
C ILE A 236 4.68 40.63 26.01
N ALA A 237 3.94 39.88 26.83
CA ALA A 237 3.12 40.45 27.89
C ALA A 237 3.97 41.21 28.92
N PHE A 238 5.13 40.67 29.29
CA PHE A 238 6.06 41.33 30.20
C PHE A 238 6.67 42.60 29.59
N ALA A 239 7.07 42.54 28.31
CA ALA A 239 7.59 43.68 27.58
C ALA A 239 6.55 44.81 27.46
N ASN A 240 5.29 44.47 27.16
CA ASN A 240 4.18 45.43 27.11
C ASN A 240 3.95 46.09 28.47
N LYS A 241 3.95 45.32 29.56
CA LYS A 241 3.81 45.87 30.92
C LYS A 241 4.96 46.84 31.28
N ARG A 242 6.20 46.52 30.87
CA ARG A 242 7.35 47.44 31.03
C ARG A 242 7.21 48.70 30.18
N LEU A 243 6.71 48.57 28.95
CA LEU A 243 6.48 49.70 28.07
C LEU A 243 5.43 50.65 28.66
N GLU A 244 4.32 50.12 29.18
CA GLU A 244 3.29 50.90 29.87
C GLU A 244 3.85 51.64 31.09
N ALA A 245 4.65 50.96 31.93
CA ALA A 245 5.29 51.61 33.07
C ALA A 245 6.23 52.75 32.65
N ASN A 246 7.02 52.56 31.58
CA ASN A 246 7.87 53.61 31.03
C ASN A 246 7.06 54.77 30.43
N GLN A 247 5.93 54.49 29.78
CA GLN A 247 5.02 55.53 29.26
C GLN A 247 4.42 56.35 30.41
N GLN A 248 3.98 55.71 31.50
CA GLN A 248 3.48 56.39 32.70
C GLN A 248 4.55 57.29 33.32
N LEU A 249 5.77 56.78 33.50
CA LEU A 249 6.89 57.56 34.02
C LEU A 249 7.23 58.76 33.11
N THR A 250 7.21 58.55 31.79
CA THR A 250 7.42 59.64 30.82
C THR A 250 6.34 60.71 30.95
N ALA A 251 5.07 60.32 31.10
CA ALA A 251 3.96 61.27 31.30
C ALA A 251 4.07 62.02 32.64
N GLU A 252 4.60 61.39 33.70
CA GLU A 252 4.89 62.06 34.97
C GLU A 252 6.04 63.07 34.85
N LEU A 253 7.13 62.69 34.19
CA LEU A 253 8.26 63.59 33.93
C LEU A 253 7.84 64.78 33.06
N GLN A 254 7.02 64.55 32.04
CA GLN A 254 6.44 65.62 31.21
C GLN A 254 5.58 66.58 32.05
N ARG A 255 4.69 66.06 32.91
CA ARG A 255 3.89 66.89 33.83
C ARG A 255 4.76 67.71 34.78
N ARG A 256 5.84 67.12 35.30
CA ARG A 256 6.79 67.82 36.18
C ARG A 256 7.57 68.91 35.44
N ASN A 257 7.99 68.66 34.20
CA ASN A 257 8.64 69.69 33.37
C ASN A 257 7.70 70.87 33.12
N ILE A 258 6.45 70.61 32.75
CA ILE A 258 5.45 71.68 32.56
C ILE A 258 5.25 72.47 33.87
N GLY A 259 5.19 71.79 35.02
CA GLY A 259 5.12 72.44 36.33
C GLY A 259 6.32 73.37 36.59
N LEU A 260 7.53 72.89 36.35
CA LEU A 260 8.75 73.69 36.51
C LEU A 260 8.83 74.86 35.53
N GLU A 261 8.36 74.67 34.29
CA GLU A 261 8.28 75.75 33.30
C GLU A 261 7.32 76.85 33.76
N ASN A 262 6.17 76.48 34.33
CA ASN A 262 5.22 77.43 34.92
C ASN A 262 5.82 78.16 36.13
N ASP A 263 6.47 77.43 37.05
CA ASP A 263 7.13 78.04 38.22
C ASP A 263 8.24 79.01 37.79
N MET A 264 9.04 78.64 36.79
CA MET A 264 10.05 79.50 36.19
C MET A 264 9.43 80.76 35.56
N GLN A 265 8.26 80.65 34.95
CA GLN A 265 7.55 81.80 34.41
C GLN A 265 7.01 82.70 35.53
N CYS A 266 6.38 82.14 36.57
CA CYS A 266 5.92 82.89 37.73
C CYS A 266 7.07 83.63 38.42
N LEU A 267 8.21 82.98 38.64
CA LEU A 267 9.40 83.61 39.22
C LEU A 267 9.97 84.71 38.30
N ARG A 268 9.90 84.56 36.98
CA ARG A 268 10.28 85.63 36.04
C ARG A 268 9.35 86.83 36.14
N ASP A 269 8.04 86.59 36.24
CA ASP A 269 7.04 87.64 36.38
C ASP A 269 7.19 88.36 37.74
N GLU A 270 7.45 87.62 38.83
CA GLU A 270 7.79 88.18 40.14
C GLU A 270 9.10 88.97 40.12
N LEU A 271 10.14 88.46 39.45
CA LEU A 271 11.40 89.20 39.25
C LEU A 271 11.20 90.48 38.44
N ALA A 272 10.34 90.46 37.42
CA ALA A 272 9.99 91.65 36.66
C ALA A 272 9.23 92.66 37.54
N SER A 273 8.23 92.20 38.30
CA SER A 273 7.47 93.05 39.22
C SER A 273 8.35 93.65 40.33
N THR A 274 9.25 92.85 40.93
CA THR A 274 10.20 93.35 41.93
C THR A 274 11.24 94.29 41.34
N ARG A 275 11.67 94.10 40.09
CA ARG A 275 12.51 95.08 39.37
C ARG A 275 11.76 96.39 39.14
N GLU A 276 10.51 96.36 38.68
CA GLU A 276 9.68 97.56 38.53
C GLU A 276 9.45 98.26 39.87
N ALA A 277 9.20 97.50 40.93
CA ALA A 277 9.08 98.02 42.29
C ALA A 277 10.41 98.60 42.79
N PHE A 278 11.55 97.97 42.46
CA PHE A 278 12.89 98.46 42.79
C PHE A 278 13.22 99.73 42.01
N ASP A 279 12.89 99.83 40.73
CA ASP A 279 13.09 101.04 39.94
C ASP A 279 12.20 102.18 40.46
N SER A 280 10.94 101.87 40.78
CA SER A 280 10.04 102.78 41.48
C SER A 280 10.60 103.21 42.85
N TYR A 281 11.17 102.27 43.59
CA TYR A 281 11.84 102.56 44.86
C TYR A 281 13.10 103.37 44.64
N LYS A 282 13.93 103.11 43.63
CA LYS A 282 15.13 103.88 43.29
C LYS A 282 14.77 105.31 42.94
N ILE A 283 13.66 105.53 42.23
CA ILE A 283 13.13 106.88 41.98
C ILE A 283 12.69 107.53 43.31
N LYS A 284 11.92 106.80 44.14
CA LYS A 284 11.48 107.28 45.47
C LYS A 284 12.63 107.47 46.46
N SER A 285 13.69 106.68 46.37
CA SER A 285 14.85 106.67 47.24
C SER A 285 15.88 107.67 46.75
N GLN A 286 16.00 107.95 45.45
CA GLN A 286 16.72 109.12 44.96
C GLN A 286 15.99 110.39 45.41
N ALA A 287 14.65 110.39 45.40
CA ALA A 287 13.85 111.46 45.99
C ALA A 287 14.01 111.54 47.52
N ALA A 288 14.14 110.40 48.21
CA ALA A 288 14.35 110.33 49.66
C ALA A 288 15.82 110.49 50.08
N LEU A 289 16.82 110.27 49.22
CA LEU A 289 18.26 110.44 49.47
C LEU A 289 18.67 111.88 49.15
N LEU A 290 17.94 112.57 48.26
CA LEU A 290 17.84 114.02 48.30
C LEU A 290 17.32 114.53 49.65
N LYS A 291 16.51 113.73 50.36
CA LYS A 291 15.95 114.01 51.69
C LYS A 291 16.77 113.43 52.86
N GLN A 292 17.65 112.45 52.60
CA GLN A 292 18.41 111.63 53.55
C GLN A 292 19.93 111.67 53.26
N GLN A 293 20.40 112.62 52.47
CA GLN A 293 21.75 113.19 52.68
C GLN A 293 21.84 113.94 54.02
N GLN A 294 20.76 114.00 54.80
CA GLN A 294 20.76 114.55 56.14
C GLN A 294 21.24 113.58 57.23
N GLU A 295 21.09 112.25 57.16
CA GLU A 295 21.40 111.42 58.35
C GLU A 295 21.94 110.01 58.01
N GLN A 296 23.10 109.68 58.61
CA GLN A 296 24.01 108.57 58.29
C GLN A 296 24.05 107.46 59.37
N LYS A 297 24.39 106.23 58.93
CA LYS A 297 25.12 105.11 59.61
C LYS A 297 24.34 104.24 60.63
N HIS A 298 24.20 102.92 60.43
CA HIS A 298 25.14 101.76 60.43
C HIS A 298 25.50 101.26 61.85
N PHE A 299 25.23 99.99 62.16
CA PHE A 299 26.08 99.15 63.04
C PHE A 299 25.75 97.63 62.95
N GLN A 300 26.79 96.80 63.01
CA GLN A 300 26.77 95.32 63.11
C GLN A 300 27.26 94.86 64.51
N PRO A 301 26.96 93.62 64.98
CA PRO A 301 27.62 93.06 66.16
C PRO A 301 28.19 91.62 66.06
N SER A 302 29.31 91.43 66.79
CA SER A 302 29.66 90.32 67.72
C SER A 302 30.09 88.92 67.22
N ASN A 303 31.42 88.66 67.30
CA ASN A 303 32.18 87.46 66.91
C ASN A 303 31.97 86.14 67.71
N ASN A 304 31.15 86.11 68.77
CA ASN A 304 31.19 84.96 69.70
C ASN A 304 30.19 83.84 69.36
N GLU A 305 29.03 84.18 68.79
CA GLU A 305 28.06 83.20 68.27
C GLU A 305 28.56 82.53 66.98
N GLU A 306 29.40 83.24 66.23
CA GLU A 306 30.00 82.77 64.98
C GLU A 306 30.90 81.56 65.21
N LYS A 307 31.69 81.55 66.29
CA LYS A 307 32.59 80.43 66.61
C LYS A 307 31.83 79.14 66.94
N GLU A 308 30.76 79.22 67.72
CA GLU A 308 29.95 78.05 68.07
C GLU A 308 29.16 77.52 66.85
N LEU A 309 28.71 78.43 65.98
CA LEU A 309 28.09 78.07 64.70
C LEU A 309 29.08 77.32 63.80
N LEU A 310 30.34 77.79 63.72
CA LEU A 310 31.40 77.17 62.95
C LEU A 310 31.75 75.76 63.47
N GLU A 311 31.82 75.55 64.79
CA GLU A 311 32.08 74.21 65.36
C GLU A 311 30.95 73.21 65.06
N LYS A 312 29.68 73.63 65.19
CA LYS A 312 28.53 72.79 64.78
C LYS A 312 28.55 72.50 63.28
N GLN A 313 28.97 73.48 62.47
CA GLN A 313 29.09 73.32 61.03
C GLN A 313 30.18 72.29 60.67
N VAL A 314 31.35 72.35 61.32
CA VAL A 314 32.44 71.37 61.17
C VAL A 314 31.98 69.97 61.54
N ALA A 315 31.30 69.79 62.68
CA ALA A 315 30.76 68.48 63.07
C ALA A 315 29.75 67.94 62.05
N SER A 316 28.87 68.80 61.52
CA SER A 316 27.91 68.39 60.47
C SER A 316 28.60 68.03 59.15
N LEU A 317 29.72 68.69 58.82
CA LEU A 317 30.51 68.40 57.64
C LEU A 317 31.27 67.08 57.80
N GLN A 318 31.77 66.80 59.00
CA GLN A 318 32.41 65.52 59.34
C GLN A 318 31.42 64.36 59.19
N GLU A 319 30.21 64.47 59.74
CA GLU A 319 29.18 63.44 59.63
C GLU A 319 28.74 63.22 58.16
N LYS A 320 28.66 64.30 57.37
CA LYS A 320 28.40 64.21 55.92
C LYS A 320 29.54 63.50 55.19
N LEU A 321 30.79 63.77 55.56
CA LEU A 321 31.96 63.13 54.96
C LEU A 321 31.99 61.63 55.27
N ASP A 322 31.68 61.23 56.51
CA ASP A 322 31.62 59.82 56.91
C ASP A 322 30.50 59.07 56.18
N LYS A 323 29.31 59.69 56.07
CA LYS A 323 28.19 59.16 55.26
C LYS A 323 28.57 59.02 53.78
N MET A 324 29.22 60.03 53.21
CA MET A 324 29.70 59.99 51.83
C MET A 324 30.72 58.88 51.62
N THR A 325 31.62 58.68 52.58
CA THR A 325 32.66 57.63 52.54
C THR A 325 32.03 56.24 52.62
N LEU A 326 31.02 56.05 53.46
CA LEU A 326 30.29 54.79 53.56
C LEU A 326 29.53 54.47 52.27
N LEU A 327 28.86 55.47 51.67
CA LEU A 327 28.19 55.34 50.38
C LEU A 327 29.17 55.04 49.24
N TYR A 328 30.35 55.66 49.26
CA TYR A 328 31.41 55.37 48.30
C TYR A 328 31.92 53.93 48.42
N GLN A 329 32.16 53.46 49.65
CA GLN A 329 32.58 52.07 49.89
C GLN A 329 31.51 51.06 49.44
N SER A 330 30.23 51.33 49.70
CA SER A 330 29.14 50.44 49.26
C SER A 330 28.96 50.44 47.75
N ALA A 331 29.15 51.59 47.08
CA ALA A 331 29.20 51.66 45.63
C ALA A 331 30.40 50.87 45.06
N CYS A 332 31.58 50.93 45.69
CA CYS A 332 32.74 50.14 45.29
C CYS A 332 32.51 48.63 45.42
N THR A 333 31.83 48.16 46.49
CA THR A 333 31.48 46.73 46.62
C THR A 333 30.47 46.31 45.56
N GLN A 334 29.45 47.12 45.29
CA GLN A 334 28.47 46.82 44.23
C GLN A 334 29.12 46.74 42.84
N ILE A 335 30.05 47.66 42.52
CA ILE A 335 30.80 47.61 41.27
C ILE A 335 31.64 46.33 41.17
N ARG A 336 32.25 45.88 42.28
CA ARG A 336 33.02 44.63 42.30
C ARG A 336 32.12 43.42 42.03
N ASP A 337 31.00 43.33 42.71
CA ASP A 337 30.05 42.21 42.57
C ASP A 337 29.47 42.17 41.14
N LEU A 338 29.13 43.34 40.57
CA LEU A 338 28.68 43.44 39.18
C LEU A 338 29.74 42.98 38.18
N ASN A 339 31.02 43.31 38.42
CA ASN A 339 32.12 42.92 37.55
C ASN A 339 32.42 41.41 37.66
N GLU A 340 32.28 40.81 38.84
CA GLU A 340 32.36 39.36 39.03
C GLU A 340 31.22 38.63 38.32
N ASN A 341 29.98 39.15 38.43
CA ASN A 341 28.83 38.63 37.69
C ASN A 341 29.02 38.75 36.18
N GLU A 342 29.55 39.86 35.67
CA GLU A 342 29.85 40.04 34.25
C GLU A 342 30.85 38.99 33.76
N LYS A 343 31.89 38.68 34.54
CA LYS A 343 32.85 37.62 34.23
C LYS A 343 32.18 36.24 34.21
N PHE A 344 31.32 35.95 35.19
CA PHE A 344 30.58 34.69 35.25
C PHE A 344 29.68 34.51 34.02
N PHE A 345 28.89 35.52 33.65
CA PHE A 345 28.02 35.44 32.48
C PHE A 345 28.80 35.31 31.17
N LYS A 346 29.95 36.00 31.03
CA LYS A 346 30.82 35.83 29.86
C LYS A 346 31.34 34.40 29.74
N GLU A 347 31.74 33.80 30.85
CA GLU A 347 32.22 32.43 30.88
C GLU A 347 31.09 31.42 30.59
N GLU A 348 29.90 31.65 31.12
CA GLU A 348 28.73 30.82 30.83
C GLU A 348 28.33 30.89 29.35
N ILE A 349 28.32 32.10 28.77
CA ILE A 349 28.07 32.29 27.33
C ILE A 349 29.14 31.57 26.50
N ARG A 350 30.42 31.68 26.89
CA ARG A 350 31.53 30.98 26.23
C ARG A 350 31.34 29.46 26.23
N GLN A 351 30.97 28.89 27.38
CA GLN A 351 30.72 27.45 27.51
C GLN A 351 29.51 26.99 26.70
N ARG A 352 28.41 27.77 26.67
CA ARG A 352 27.25 27.46 25.83
C ARG A 352 27.60 27.52 24.35
N LEU A 353 28.42 28.49 23.92
CA LEU A 353 28.87 28.61 22.54
C LEU A 353 29.74 27.41 22.14
N GLU A 354 30.69 27.02 22.99
CA GLU A 354 31.57 25.86 22.74
C GLU A 354 30.78 24.54 22.67
N LEU A 355 29.77 24.38 23.53
CA LEU A 355 28.85 23.24 23.45
C LEU A 355 28.03 23.27 22.15
N ALA A 356 27.52 24.43 21.75
CA ALA A 356 26.77 24.59 20.51
C ALA A 356 27.65 24.21 19.30
N ASP A 357 28.88 24.74 19.22
CA ASP A 357 29.86 24.42 18.17
C ASP A 357 30.19 22.91 18.13
N ALA A 358 30.34 22.27 19.29
CA ALA A 358 30.60 20.83 19.36
C ALA A 358 29.41 20.01 18.86
N THR A 359 28.18 20.39 19.23
CA THR A 359 26.96 19.73 18.75
C THR A 359 26.74 19.94 17.26
N GLU A 360 27.00 21.14 16.73
CA GLU A 360 26.91 21.45 15.31
C GLU A 360 27.89 20.59 14.50
N LYS A 361 29.16 20.52 14.93
CA LYS A 361 30.17 19.66 14.30
C LYS A 361 29.73 18.19 14.27
N SER A 362 29.18 17.68 15.38
CA SER A 362 28.66 16.30 15.44
C SER A 362 27.48 16.07 14.48
N LEU A 363 26.57 17.03 14.36
CA LEU A 363 25.43 16.94 13.44
C LEU A 363 25.90 17.00 11.97
N LEU A 364 26.84 17.88 11.65
CA LEU A 364 27.43 17.97 10.31
C LEU A 364 28.16 16.69 9.93
N GLU A 365 28.89 16.07 10.86
CA GLU A 365 29.54 14.79 10.61
C GLU A 365 28.52 13.68 10.34
N LYS A 366 27.46 13.57 11.16
CA LYS A 366 26.36 12.61 10.94
C LYS A 366 25.63 12.83 9.61
N LEU A 367 25.42 14.08 9.23
CA LEU A 367 24.81 14.43 7.95
C LEU A 367 25.71 13.98 6.79
N ASN A 368 27.02 14.22 6.88
CA ASN A 368 27.98 13.81 5.86
C ASN A 368 28.10 12.28 5.76
N THR A 369 28.09 11.54 6.87
CA THR A 369 28.09 10.06 6.84
C THR A 369 26.82 9.52 6.21
N SER A 370 25.66 10.07 6.56
CA SER A 370 24.37 9.73 5.94
C SER A 370 24.34 10.06 4.44
N GLU A 371 24.89 11.21 4.03
CA GLU A 371 24.97 11.57 2.62
C GLU A 371 25.88 10.62 1.83
N LYS A 372 27.01 10.19 2.43
CA LYS A 372 27.91 9.17 1.83
C LYS A 372 27.22 7.82 1.70
N GLU A 373 26.45 7.39 2.70
CA GLU A 373 25.65 6.17 2.65
C GLU A 373 24.59 6.22 1.57
N ARG A 374 23.84 7.33 1.50
CA ARG A 374 22.86 7.58 0.44
C ARG A 374 23.51 7.54 -0.95
N LYS A 375 24.67 8.17 -1.13
CA LYS A 375 25.42 8.12 -2.40
C LYS A 375 25.85 6.69 -2.76
N ARG A 376 26.29 5.89 -1.78
CA ARG A 376 26.63 4.47 -1.99
C ARG A 376 25.41 3.66 -2.41
N ALA A 377 24.27 3.81 -1.72
CA ALA A 377 23.04 3.11 -2.08
C ALA A 377 22.54 3.47 -3.48
N VAL A 378 22.60 4.76 -3.85
CA VAL A 378 22.24 5.20 -5.21
C VAL A 378 23.18 4.61 -6.27
N ALA A 379 24.49 4.56 -5.99
CA ALA A 379 25.45 3.94 -6.91
C ALA A 379 25.20 2.44 -7.08
N GLU A 380 24.84 1.74 -6.00
CA GLU A 380 24.49 0.31 -6.03
C GLU A 380 23.21 0.04 -6.82
N LEU A 381 22.14 0.81 -6.58
CA LEU A 381 20.90 0.71 -7.37
C LEU A 381 21.15 1.00 -8.85
N LYS A 382 21.99 1.98 -9.17
CA LYS A 382 22.37 2.29 -10.55
C LYS A 382 23.12 1.12 -11.21
N ALA A 383 24.03 0.46 -10.48
CA ALA A 383 24.73 -0.71 -10.98
C ALA A 383 23.80 -1.91 -11.19
N GLN A 384 22.83 -2.13 -10.29
CA GLN A 384 21.80 -3.16 -10.45
C GLN A 384 20.94 -2.90 -11.70
N LEU A 385 20.51 -1.65 -11.92
CA LEU A 385 19.77 -1.26 -13.13
C LEU A 385 20.59 -1.49 -14.40
N GLU A 386 21.89 -1.17 -14.38
CA GLU A 386 22.77 -1.40 -15.52
C GLU A 386 22.90 -2.90 -15.83
N ASN A 387 23.01 -3.75 -14.80
CA ASN A 387 23.05 -5.20 -14.97
C ASN A 387 21.74 -5.74 -15.55
N ILE A 388 20.58 -5.35 -14.99
CA ILE A 388 19.26 -5.74 -15.51
C ILE A 388 19.11 -5.28 -16.97
N THR A 389 19.61 -4.09 -17.31
CA THR A 389 19.57 -3.58 -18.68
C THR A 389 20.45 -4.41 -19.62
N LYS A 390 21.65 -4.82 -19.18
CA LYS A 390 22.52 -5.72 -19.95
C LYS A 390 21.88 -7.09 -20.16
N GLU A 391 21.26 -7.65 -19.13
CA GLU A 391 20.52 -8.92 -19.22
C GLU A 391 19.35 -8.80 -20.20
N LYS A 392 18.54 -7.73 -20.10
CA LYS A 392 17.45 -7.45 -21.04
C LYS A 392 17.93 -7.40 -22.48
N ASN A 393 19.02 -6.68 -22.73
CA ASN A 393 19.58 -6.55 -24.08
C ASN A 393 20.15 -7.88 -24.58
N SER A 394 20.81 -8.67 -23.73
CA SER A 394 21.31 -10.01 -24.11
C SER A 394 20.16 -10.96 -24.44
N ILE A 395 19.04 -10.89 -23.71
CA ILE A 395 17.84 -11.68 -24.01
C ILE A 395 17.23 -11.22 -25.35
N ALA A 396 17.10 -9.91 -25.58
CA ALA A 396 16.61 -9.36 -26.84
C ALA A 396 17.48 -9.81 -28.03
N GLU A 397 18.81 -9.71 -27.92
CA GLU A 397 19.76 -10.18 -28.93
C GLU A 397 19.61 -11.68 -29.23
N LYS A 398 19.37 -12.51 -28.20
CA LYS A 398 19.12 -13.96 -28.39
C LYS A 398 17.83 -14.23 -29.16
N TYR A 399 16.74 -13.51 -28.85
CA TYR A 399 15.47 -13.65 -29.56
C TYR A 399 15.60 -13.15 -31.02
N ASP A 400 16.28 -12.04 -31.25
CA ASP A 400 16.53 -11.53 -32.60
C ASP A 400 17.37 -12.52 -33.42
N GLN A 401 18.39 -13.14 -32.82
CA GLN A 401 19.18 -14.19 -33.46
C GLN A 401 18.33 -15.41 -33.81
N GLN A 402 17.48 -15.87 -32.88
CA GLN A 402 16.59 -17.00 -33.11
C GLN A 402 15.58 -16.70 -34.23
N PHE A 403 14.99 -15.51 -34.23
CA PHE A 403 14.07 -15.06 -35.26
C PHE A 403 14.73 -15.01 -36.64
N ASN A 404 15.93 -14.43 -36.73
CA ASN A 404 16.68 -14.36 -37.99
C ASN A 404 17.08 -15.76 -38.50
N LEU A 405 17.45 -16.67 -37.59
CA LEU A 405 17.75 -18.06 -37.97
C LEU A 405 16.52 -18.75 -38.56
N GLN A 406 15.36 -18.65 -37.88
CA GLN A 406 14.10 -19.19 -38.39
C GLN A 406 13.71 -18.58 -39.74
N GLN A 407 13.86 -17.26 -39.90
CA GLN A 407 13.59 -16.59 -41.18
C GLN A 407 14.52 -17.10 -42.29
N SER A 408 15.81 -17.31 -42.01
CA SER A 408 16.76 -17.90 -42.95
C SER A 408 16.38 -19.34 -43.32
N GLU A 409 15.99 -20.16 -42.35
CA GLU A 409 15.53 -21.54 -42.59
C GLU A 409 14.28 -21.54 -43.48
N HIS A 410 13.28 -20.71 -43.18
CA HIS A 410 12.09 -20.55 -44.02
C HIS A 410 12.44 -20.08 -45.44
N ALA A 411 13.37 -19.13 -45.59
CA ALA A 411 13.84 -18.70 -46.90
C ALA A 411 14.52 -19.84 -47.68
N THR A 412 15.33 -20.67 -47.02
CA THR A 412 15.94 -21.84 -47.67
C THR A 412 14.90 -22.90 -48.06
N GLN A 413 13.91 -23.16 -47.20
CA GLN A 413 12.81 -24.08 -47.50
C GLN A 413 11.97 -23.59 -48.68
N ILE A 414 11.66 -22.29 -48.73
CA ILE A 414 10.97 -21.68 -49.88
C ILE A 414 11.80 -21.89 -51.15
N SER A 415 13.10 -21.59 -51.12
CA SER A 415 13.99 -21.80 -52.28
C SER A 415 14.06 -23.27 -52.73
N GLU A 416 14.06 -24.22 -51.80
CA GLU A 416 14.01 -25.66 -52.12
C GLU A 416 12.67 -26.06 -52.75
N MET A 417 11.55 -25.54 -52.24
CA MET A 417 10.23 -25.80 -52.80
C MET A 417 10.08 -25.18 -54.18
N GLU A 418 10.59 -23.97 -54.40
CA GLU A 418 10.67 -23.33 -55.72
C GLU A 418 11.49 -24.17 -56.70
N LYS A 419 12.63 -24.74 -56.28
CA LYS A 419 13.42 -25.65 -57.13
C LYS A 419 12.67 -26.93 -57.47
N LYS A 420 11.97 -27.54 -56.52
CA LYS A 420 11.13 -28.75 -56.75
C LYS A 420 9.98 -28.44 -57.70
N LEU A 421 9.34 -27.28 -57.56
CA LEU A 421 8.31 -26.82 -58.48
C LEU A 421 8.89 -26.62 -59.89
N ALA A 422 10.07 -26.00 -60.00
CA ALA A 422 10.75 -25.81 -61.28
C ALA A 422 11.12 -27.15 -61.95
N SER A 423 11.62 -28.13 -61.20
CA SER A 423 11.95 -29.46 -61.75
C SER A 423 10.70 -30.23 -62.18
N LEU A 424 9.61 -30.19 -61.40
CA LEU A 424 8.34 -30.79 -61.77
C LEU A 424 7.74 -30.11 -63.01
N GLN A 425 7.88 -28.79 -63.12
CA GLN A 425 7.46 -28.04 -64.29
C GLN A 425 8.27 -28.47 -65.53
N GLU A 426 9.58 -28.65 -65.41
CA GLU A 426 10.44 -29.15 -66.50
C GLU A 426 10.07 -30.60 -66.90
N GLU A 427 9.78 -31.47 -65.93
CA GLU A 427 9.28 -32.84 -66.19
C GLU A 427 7.91 -32.83 -66.89
N TRP A 428 7.00 -31.96 -66.45
CA TRP A 428 5.70 -31.77 -67.10
C TRP A 428 5.85 -31.31 -68.55
N GLU A 429 6.74 -30.34 -68.80
CA GLU A 429 7.05 -29.87 -70.15
C GLU A 429 7.65 -30.99 -71.02
N LYS A 430 8.55 -31.82 -70.48
CA LYS A 430 9.09 -33.01 -71.16
C LYS A 430 8.01 -34.04 -71.48
N LEU A 431 7.11 -34.35 -70.54
CA LEU A 431 5.99 -35.29 -70.76
C LEU A 431 5.01 -34.77 -71.82
N ILE A 432 4.72 -33.47 -71.84
CA ILE A 432 3.92 -32.86 -72.91
C ILE A 432 4.63 -33.02 -74.26
N LEU A 433 5.95 -32.85 -74.31
CA LEU A 433 6.74 -32.98 -75.53
C LEU A 433 6.82 -34.44 -76.02
N ASP A 434 6.96 -35.41 -75.11
CA ASP A 434 7.01 -36.84 -75.45
C ASP A 434 5.63 -37.37 -75.89
N ARG A 435 4.54 -36.89 -75.27
CA ARG A 435 3.18 -37.14 -75.76
C ARG A 435 2.98 -36.61 -77.18
N LYS A 436 3.56 -35.46 -77.51
CA LYS A 436 3.52 -34.91 -78.89
C LYS A 436 4.35 -35.73 -79.88
N LYS A 437 5.40 -36.45 -79.44
CA LYS A 437 6.25 -37.30 -80.29
C LYS A 437 5.72 -38.74 -80.47
N SER A 438 4.93 -39.25 -79.53
CA SER A 438 4.44 -40.65 -79.56
C SER A 438 3.07 -40.86 -80.24
N THR A 439 2.47 -39.83 -80.84
CA THR A 439 1.19 -39.98 -81.58
C THR A 439 1.45 -40.23 -83.07
N SER A 440 1.38 -41.50 -83.48
CA SER A 440 1.10 -41.88 -84.87
C SER A 440 -0.34 -41.47 -85.23
N PRO A 441 -0.59 -40.95 -86.46
CA PRO A 441 -1.89 -40.41 -86.85
C PRO A 441 -2.80 -41.53 -87.36
N VAL A 442 -3.91 -41.79 -86.66
CA VAL A 442 -5.08 -42.44 -87.26
C VAL A 442 -6.29 -41.54 -87.06
N MET A 443 -6.75 -41.05 -88.21
CA MET A 443 -7.97 -40.28 -88.40
C MET A 443 -9.20 -41.15 -88.11
N THR A 444 -10.18 -40.62 -87.39
CA THR A 444 -11.58 -40.69 -87.82
C THR A 444 -12.37 -39.56 -87.17
N ASP A 445 -13.10 -38.86 -88.03
CA ASP A 445 -14.06 -37.81 -87.74
C ASP A 445 -14.99 -38.14 -86.57
N ARG A 446 -15.03 -37.23 -85.59
CA ARG A 446 -16.28 -36.81 -84.97
C ARG A 446 -16.23 -35.31 -84.70
N SER A 447 -17.01 -34.62 -85.53
CA SER A 447 -17.49 -33.26 -85.38
C SER A 447 -18.05 -33.01 -83.97
N PHE A 448 -17.28 -32.28 -83.17
CA PHE A 448 -17.79 -31.47 -82.07
C PHE A 448 -17.13 -30.10 -82.12
N SER A 449 -17.80 -29.19 -82.81
CA SER A 449 -17.58 -27.76 -82.72
C SER A 449 -18.01 -27.26 -81.34
N CYS A 450 -17.06 -26.77 -80.56
CA CYS A 450 -17.30 -25.92 -79.38
C CYS A 450 -16.08 -24.98 -79.20
N PRO A 451 -16.27 -23.79 -78.61
CA PRO A 451 -16.57 -22.61 -79.40
C PRO A 451 -15.48 -21.54 -79.32
N ARG A 452 -15.50 -20.67 -80.33
CA ARG A 452 -14.88 -19.35 -80.31
C ARG A 452 -15.19 -18.62 -79.00
N THR A 453 -14.16 -17.97 -78.47
CA THR A 453 -14.20 -16.76 -77.62
C THR A 453 -15.57 -16.10 -77.52
N PRO A 454 -16.18 -16.01 -76.31
CA PRO A 454 -17.31 -15.12 -76.10
C PRO A 454 -16.86 -13.65 -76.15
N PRO A 455 -17.63 -12.75 -76.78
CA PRO A 455 -17.26 -11.36 -76.97
C PRO A 455 -17.54 -10.53 -75.72
N PHE A 456 -16.81 -9.42 -75.61
CA PHE A 456 -17.20 -8.25 -74.83
C PHE A 456 -18.68 -7.91 -75.11
N TYR A 457 -19.51 -7.99 -74.08
CA TYR A 457 -20.81 -7.31 -74.07
C TYR A 457 -20.80 -6.25 -72.98
N GLU A 458 -20.71 -4.99 -73.42
CA GLU A 458 -21.20 -3.83 -72.69
C GLU A 458 -22.65 -4.06 -72.25
N ARG A 459 -22.95 -3.83 -70.96
CA ARG A 459 -24.32 -3.58 -70.52
C ARG A 459 -24.52 -2.08 -70.32
N LYS A 460 -25.48 -1.56 -71.08
CA LYS A 460 -25.93 -0.17 -71.13
C LYS A 460 -26.78 0.21 -69.91
N PRO A 461 -26.89 1.52 -69.63
CA PRO A 461 -27.59 2.10 -68.48
C PRO A 461 -29.11 2.21 -68.70
N GLY A 462 -29.85 2.31 -67.59
CA GLY A 462 -31.27 2.63 -67.53
C GLY A 462 -32.07 1.50 -66.88
N GLU A 463 -33.13 1.72 -66.10
CA GLU A 463 -33.91 2.90 -65.74
C GLU A 463 -34.86 2.39 -64.63
N GLY A 464 -35.10 3.20 -63.61
CA GLY A 464 -35.97 2.81 -62.49
C GLY A 464 -35.84 3.77 -61.32
N ALA A 465 -35.93 5.06 -61.60
CA ALA A 465 -36.07 6.13 -60.63
C ALA A 465 -37.40 5.96 -59.88
N GLU A 466 -37.41 6.19 -58.57
CA GLU A 466 -38.45 6.98 -57.85
C GLU A 466 -37.81 7.70 -56.63
N GLU A 467 -37.22 8.85 -56.94
CA GLU A 467 -37.36 10.17 -56.29
C GLU A 467 -38.37 10.29 -55.12
N ILE A 468 -38.02 10.79 -53.92
CA ILE A 468 -38.12 12.18 -53.37
C ILE A 468 -38.25 11.98 -51.83
N SER A 469 -37.77 12.76 -50.85
CA SER A 469 -37.36 14.16 -50.73
C SER A 469 -36.33 14.31 -49.59
N CYS A 470 -35.46 15.30 -49.75
CA CYS A 470 -34.76 16.03 -48.70
C CYS A 470 -35.70 16.57 -47.60
N PHE A 471 -35.21 16.65 -46.35
CA PHE A 471 -35.21 17.91 -45.60
C PHE A 471 -34.17 17.92 -44.45
N THR A 472 -33.10 18.69 -44.67
CA THR A 472 -32.31 19.60 -43.79
C THR A 472 -32.08 19.27 -42.29
N GLY A 473 -30.92 19.54 -41.68
CA GLY A 473 -29.76 20.29 -42.15
C GLY A 473 -28.77 20.63 -41.02
N ILE A 474 -27.79 21.45 -41.41
CA ILE A 474 -26.73 22.14 -40.65
C ILE A 474 -25.39 21.38 -40.50
N HIS A 475 -24.54 21.65 -41.50
CA HIS A 475 -23.08 21.60 -41.48
C HIS A 475 -22.47 22.66 -40.57
N ILE A 476 -21.35 22.33 -39.90
CA ILE A 476 -20.02 22.97 -39.98
C ILE A 476 -19.02 21.85 -39.59
N GLY A 477 -17.98 21.42 -40.30
CA GLY A 477 -17.22 21.96 -41.41
C GLY A 477 -15.73 21.95 -41.04
N ASN A 478 -14.97 20.90 -41.38
CA ASN A 478 -13.75 20.98 -42.21
C ASN A 478 -12.98 19.65 -42.35
N ALA A 479 -13.01 19.15 -43.60
CA ALA A 479 -11.85 18.75 -44.39
C ALA A 479 -10.94 17.62 -43.89
N MET A 480 -11.13 16.40 -44.40
CA MET A 480 -10.41 15.89 -45.59
C MET A 480 -10.69 14.40 -45.77
N ASN A 481 -11.63 14.14 -46.70
CA ASN A 481 -11.57 13.16 -47.77
C ASN A 481 -10.52 12.01 -47.65
N ALA A 482 -10.99 10.80 -47.33
CA ALA A 482 -11.00 9.68 -48.29
C ALA A 482 -11.57 8.41 -47.63
N GLN A 483 -12.87 8.21 -47.87
CA GLN A 483 -13.48 6.93 -48.26
C GLN A 483 -13.11 5.67 -47.44
N ALA A 484 -13.75 5.54 -46.27
CA ALA A 484 -14.39 4.28 -45.92
C ALA A 484 -15.89 4.43 -46.24
N SER A 485 -16.40 3.62 -47.17
CA SER A 485 -17.83 3.36 -47.25
C SER A 485 -18.07 1.95 -46.73
N GLU A 486 -18.57 1.96 -45.51
CA GLU A 486 -19.43 0.95 -44.93
C GLU A 486 -20.46 0.45 -45.96
N CYS A 487 -20.73 -0.84 -45.96
CA CYS A 487 -22.10 -1.30 -46.09
C CYS A 487 -22.32 -2.56 -45.26
N SER A 488 -22.95 -2.31 -44.11
CA SER A 488 -23.96 -3.14 -43.47
C SER A 488 -24.61 -4.17 -44.41
N ILE A 489 -24.53 -5.44 -44.00
CA ILE A 489 -25.55 -6.45 -44.31
C ILE A 489 -26.20 -6.84 -42.97
N SER A 490 -27.51 -6.94 -43.03
CA SER A 490 -28.48 -7.07 -41.96
C SER A 490 -28.72 -8.56 -41.58
N PRO A 491 -29.66 -8.91 -40.67
CA PRO A 491 -29.34 -9.61 -39.44
C PRO A 491 -29.91 -11.04 -39.41
N THR A 492 -29.10 -12.02 -39.06
CA THR A 492 -29.63 -13.29 -38.53
C THR A 492 -28.60 -13.97 -37.62
N SER A 493 -29.06 -14.34 -36.41
CA SER A 493 -28.38 -15.15 -35.39
C SER A 493 -27.21 -14.49 -34.66
N LEU A 494 -27.53 -13.61 -33.69
CA LEU A 494 -26.56 -13.16 -32.70
C LEU A 494 -26.28 -14.29 -31.71
N ILE A 495 -25.09 -14.88 -31.79
CA ILE A 495 -24.50 -15.65 -30.69
C ILE A 495 -24.03 -14.63 -29.64
N PRO A 496 -24.46 -14.73 -28.36
CA PRO A 496 -24.05 -13.80 -27.31
C PRO A 496 -22.53 -13.77 -27.14
N LEU A 497 -21.99 -12.58 -26.89
CA LEU A 497 -20.56 -12.28 -26.80
C LEU A 497 -19.83 -13.13 -25.74
N ASP A 498 -20.56 -13.60 -24.73
CA ASP A 498 -20.03 -14.46 -23.66
C ASP A 498 -19.63 -15.87 -24.18
N GLU A 499 -20.22 -16.36 -25.27
CA GLU A 499 -19.94 -17.71 -25.81
C GLU A 499 -18.71 -17.74 -26.73
N LEU A 500 -18.26 -16.57 -27.22
CA LEU A 500 -17.06 -16.45 -28.08
C LEU A 500 -15.76 -16.28 -27.28
N ILE A 501 -15.87 -15.94 -25.99
CA ILE A 501 -14.72 -15.68 -25.11
C ILE A 501 -14.27 -16.96 -24.40
N ASP A 502 -15.15 -17.96 -24.25
CA ASP A 502 -14.86 -19.26 -23.61
C ASP A 502 -14.44 -20.39 -24.59
N ALA A 503 -14.51 -20.17 -25.91
CA ALA A 503 -14.11 -21.18 -26.90
C ALA A 503 -12.59 -21.22 -27.08
N THR A 504 -11.89 -21.97 -26.23
CA THR A 504 -10.43 -22.19 -26.36
C THR A 504 -10.04 -23.28 -27.38
N ASP A 505 -10.98 -23.86 -28.13
CA ASP A 505 -10.66 -24.87 -29.15
C ASP A 505 -11.55 -24.71 -30.39
N ILE A 506 -10.94 -24.42 -31.55
CA ILE A 506 -11.54 -24.66 -32.86
C ILE A 506 -10.58 -25.51 -33.69
N PRO A 507 -10.97 -26.74 -34.07
CA PRO A 507 -10.23 -27.56 -35.02
C PRO A 507 -10.35 -26.99 -36.44
N GLN A 508 -9.26 -27.15 -37.18
CA GLN A 508 -9.08 -26.81 -38.58
C GLN A 508 -10.28 -27.14 -39.47
N GLN A 509 -10.90 -26.13 -40.09
CA GLN A 509 -11.49 -26.19 -41.44
C GLN A 509 -12.04 -24.81 -41.86
N SER A 510 -11.36 -24.15 -42.80
CA SER A 510 -11.96 -23.51 -43.99
C SER A 510 -10.96 -22.57 -44.68
N SER A 511 -10.49 -23.04 -45.83
CA SER A 511 -9.67 -22.35 -46.81
C SER A 511 -10.55 -21.52 -47.75
N PHE A 512 -10.78 -20.23 -47.49
CA PHE A 512 -11.42 -19.39 -48.52
C PHE A 512 -11.01 -17.91 -48.63
N TYR A 513 -10.16 -17.34 -47.77
CA TYR A 513 -9.64 -15.98 -48.02
C TYR A 513 -8.14 -15.88 -47.72
N ALA A 514 -7.33 -16.43 -48.64
CA ALA A 514 -5.90 -16.19 -48.72
C ALA A 514 -5.56 -15.58 -50.08
N VAL A 515 -6.01 -14.34 -50.30
CA VAL A 515 -5.50 -13.48 -51.37
C VAL A 515 -5.25 -12.11 -50.76
N ASN A 516 -3.95 -11.78 -50.66
CA ASN A 516 -3.29 -10.51 -50.28
C ASN A 516 -2.30 -10.68 -49.11
N ALA A 517 -1.20 -11.37 -49.39
CA ALA A 517 -0.12 -11.66 -48.43
C ALA A 517 0.95 -10.55 -48.30
N GLU A 518 0.75 -9.36 -48.91
CA GLU A 518 1.72 -8.25 -48.81
C GLU A 518 1.39 -7.25 -47.68
N ASN A 519 0.20 -7.32 -47.08
CA ASN A 519 -0.23 -6.40 -46.01
C ASN A 519 -0.19 -7.03 -44.60
N GLY A 520 0.30 -8.27 -44.46
CA GLY A 520 0.28 -9.02 -43.19
C GLY A 520 1.16 -8.41 -42.09
N HIS A 521 2.26 -7.74 -42.44
CA HIS A 521 3.08 -7.02 -41.46
C HIS A 521 2.36 -5.79 -40.89
N GLN A 522 1.58 -5.09 -41.71
CA GLN A 522 0.79 -3.93 -41.26
C GLN A 522 -0.39 -4.35 -40.37
N ALA A 523 -1.07 -5.44 -40.70
CA ALA A 523 -2.17 -5.97 -39.90
C ALA A 523 -1.73 -6.51 -38.52
N LEU A 524 -0.52 -7.07 -38.40
CA LEU A 524 0.04 -7.49 -37.11
C LEU A 524 0.46 -6.29 -36.25
N ASP A 525 1.07 -5.27 -36.86
CA ASP A 525 1.37 -3.99 -36.20
C ASP A 525 0.11 -3.27 -35.74
N GLU A 526 -0.95 -3.26 -36.55
CA GLU A 526 -2.26 -2.68 -36.20
C GLU A 526 -2.97 -3.49 -35.10
N ARG A 527 -2.83 -4.82 -35.09
CA ARG A 527 -3.35 -5.66 -34.02
C ARG A 527 -2.60 -5.45 -32.70
N GLY A 528 -1.28 -5.27 -32.76
CA GLY A 528 -0.46 -4.90 -31.59
C GLY A 528 -0.79 -3.51 -31.05
N LYS A 529 -0.98 -2.53 -31.94
CA LYS A 529 -1.42 -1.17 -31.58
C LYS A 529 -2.82 -1.14 -30.98
N ASN A 530 -3.76 -1.90 -31.55
CA ASN A 530 -5.11 -2.04 -30.99
C ASN A 530 -5.07 -2.70 -29.62
N ARG A 531 -4.29 -3.77 -29.43
CA ARG A 531 -4.13 -4.42 -28.13
C ARG A 531 -3.54 -3.47 -27.08
N HIS A 532 -2.48 -2.73 -27.42
CA HIS A 532 -1.92 -1.72 -26.52
C HIS A 532 -2.95 -0.61 -26.22
N LEU A 533 -3.72 -0.16 -27.21
CA LEU A 533 -4.75 0.87 -26.99
C LEU A 533 -5.85 0.34 -26.06
N THR A 534 -6.26 -0.91 -26.22
CA THR A 534 -7.23 -1.58 -25.34
C THR A 534 -6.68 -1.73 -23.93
N GLU A 535 -5.43 -2.17 -23.76
CA GLU A 535 -4.77 -2.24 -22.45
C GLU A 535 -4.66 -0.86 -21.78
N LEU A 536 -4.33 0.18 -22.55
CA LEU A 536 -4.26 1.56 -22.05
C LEU A 536 -5.65 2.12 -21.69
N LEU A 537 -6.69 1.74 -22.42
CA LEU A 537 -8.07 2.09 -22.09
C LEU A 537 -8.51 1.39 -20.80
N TYR A 538 -8.21 0.10 -20.63
CA TYR A 538 -8.47 -0.62 -19.38
C TYR A 538 -7.72 -0.02 -18.20
N GLU A 539 -6.45 0.34 -18.37
CA GLU A 539 -5.66 1.01 -17.33
C GLU A 539 -6.26 2.39 -16.99
N SER A 540 -6.68 3.16 -18.01
CA SER A 540 -7.34 4.45 -17.82
C SER A 540 -8.69 4.32 -17.12
N GLU A 541 -9.53 3.34 -17.49
CA GLU A 541 -10.82 3.06 -16.86
C GLU A 541 -10.63 2.63 -15.40
N SER A 542 -9.70 1.70 -15.14
CA SER A 542 -9.37 1.25 -13.78
C SER A 542 -8.88 2.41 -12.91
N ASN A 543 -8.00 3.27 -13.44
CA ASN A 543 -7.51 4.44 -12.73
C ASN A 543 -8.64 5.46 -12.48
N ASN A 544 -9.55 5.64 -13.44
CA ASN A 544 -10.70 6.52 -13.28
C ASN A 544 -11.65 6.03 -12.18
N THR A 545 -11.98 4.74 -12.15
CA THR A 545 -12.79 4.14 -11.06
C THR A 545 -12.14 4.36 -9.70
N ARG A 546 -10.81 4.16 -9.60
CA ARG A 546 -10.06 4.41 -8.36
C ARG A 546 -10.12 5.88 -7.94
N LEU A 547 -10.00 6.82 -8.89
CA LEU A 547 -10.10 8.26 -8.61
C LEU A 547 -11.52 8.64 -8.16
N GLU A 548 -12.56 8.08 -8.76
CA GLU A 548 -13.96 8.29 -8.35
C GLU A 548 -14.22 7.79 -6.92
N GLU A 549 -13.68 6.62 -6.56
CA GLU A 549 -13.75 6.10 -5.19
C GLU A 549 -13.04 7.00 -4.19
N GLN A 550 -11.84 7.49 -4.52
CA GLN A 550 -11.12 8.45 -3.69
C GLN A 550 -11.91 9.75 -3.52
N ILE A 551 -12.51 10.28 -4.59
CA ILE A 551 -13.37 11.47 -4.54
C ILE A 551 -14.58 11.22 -3.63
N ARG A 552 -15.21 10.04 -3.71
CA ARG A 552 -16.34 9.67 -2.87
C ARG A 552 -15.95 9.62 -1.40
N LEU A 553 -14.85 8.95 -1.07
CA LEU A 553 -14.33 8.85 0.29
C LEU A 553 -13.96 10.22 0.85
N LEU A 554 -13.31 11.08 0.06
CA LEU A 554 -12.98 12.45 0.46
C LEU A 554 -14.24 13.30 0.71
N LYS A 555 -15.27 13.17 -0.13
CA LYS A 555 -16.55 13.87 0.09
C LYS A 555 -17.23 13.41 1.37
N ASP A 556 -17.22 12.12 1.67
CA ASP A 556 -17.80 11.58 2.91
C ASP A 556 -16.99 12.00 4.14
N GLU A 557 -15.66 12.08 4.03
CA GLU A 557 -14.79 12.61 5.08
C GLU A 557 -15.06 14.09 5.35
N ILE A 558 -15.17 14.92 4.31
CA ILE A 558 -15.54 16.35 4.46
C ILE A 558 -16.89 16.49 5.16
N ARG A 559 -17.90 15.70 4.76
CA ARG A 559 -19.22 15.71 5.42
C ARG A 559 -19.13 15.30 6.89
N ARG A 560 -18.30 14.31 7.21
CA ARG A 560 -18.06 13.86 8.59
C ARG A 560 -17.39 14.96 9.42
N LEU A 561 -16.35 15.59 8.87
CA LEU A 561 -15.64 16.69 9.52
C LEU A 561 -16.56 17.89 9.75
N ASN A 562 -17.38 18.29 8.78
CA ASN A 562 -18.35 19.37 8.95
C ASN A 562 -19.34 19.08 10.07
N ARG A 563 -19.91 17.87 10.12
CA ARG A 563 -20.80 17.46 11.23
C ARG A 563 -20.08 17.45 12.57
N ASN A 564 -18.79 17.10 12.60
CA ASN A 564 -18.02 17.12 13.84
C ASN A 564 -17.75 18.55 14.30
N GLN A 565 -17.43 19.46 13.37
CA GLN A 565 -17.28 20.88 13.65
C GLN A 565 -18.58 21.52 14.15
N GLU A 566 -19.73 21.16 13.55
CA GLU A 566 -21.04 21.56 14.06
C GLU A 566 -21.27 21.06 15.48
N ARG A 567 -20.93 19.79 15.78
CA ARG A 567 -21.02 19.25 17.14
C ARG A 567 -20.10 19.97 18.12
N GLU A 568 -18.86 20.27 17.74
CA GLU A 568 -17.93 21.03 18.57
C GLU A 568 -18.47 22.43 18.86
N GLN A 569 -19.06 23.10 17.86
CA GLN A 569 -19.73 24.39 18.06
C GLN A 569 -20.92 24.27 19.02
N HIS A 570 -21.74 23.22 18.88
CA HIS A 570 -22.85 22.96 19.80
C HIS A 570 -22.38 22.64 21.23
N ILE A 571 -21.29 21.90 21.39
CA ILE A 571 -20.68 21.60 22.69
C ILE A 571 -20.12 22.88 23.32
N ALA A 572 -19.39 23.70 22.55
CA ALA A 572 -18.86 24.98 23.03
C ALA A 572 -20.00 25.94 23.45
N ASN A 573 -21.08 26.00 22.67
CA ASN A 573 -22.27 26.78 23.02
C ASN A 573 -22.96 26.22 24.28
N ALA A 574 -23.02 24.90 24.45
CA ALA A 574 -23.58 24.27 25.65
C ALA A 574 -22.72 24.50 26.90
N GLU A 575 -21.39 24.51 26.75
CA GLU A 575 -20.45 24.88 27.81
C GLU A 575 -20.56 26.34 28.20
N TYR A 576 -20.69 27.24 27.22
CA TYR A 576 -20.98 28.64 27.47
C TYR A 576 -22.29 28.81 28.24
N LEU A 577 -23.37 28.16 27.79
CA LEU A 577 -24.66 28.19 28.47
C LEU A 577 -24.57 27.64 29.90
N LYS A 578 -23.82 26.55 30.11
CA LYS A 578 -23.55 26.02 31.45
C LYS A 578 -22.88 27.06 32.34
N ASN A 579 -21.87 27.78 31.84
CA ASN A 579 -21.17 28.81 32.60
C ASN A 579 -22.11 29.97 32.95
N VAL A 580 -22.92 30.42 31.99
CA VAL A 580 -23.95 31.45 32.20
C VAL A 580 -24.97 31.01 33.25
N ILE A 581 -25.45 29.77 33.21
CA ILE A 581 -26.37 29.22 34.22
C ILE A 581 -25.69 29.16 35.60
N LEU A 582 -24.43 28.74 35.67
CA LEU A 582 -23.67 28.65 36.92
C LEU A 582 -23.52 30.04 37.57
N GLU A 583 -23.22 31.05 36.77
CA GLU A 583 -23.09 32.44 37.22
C GLU A 583 -24.45 33.08 37.56
N PHE A 584 -25.53 32.61 36.93
CA PHE A 584 -26.90 32.98 37.29
C PHE A 584 -27.33 32.39 38.65
N VAL A 585 -27.05 31.09 38.90
CA VAL A 585 -27.42 30.40 40.14
C VAL A 585 -26.56 30.86 41.32
N ALA A 586 -25.26 31.02 41.14
CA ALA A 586 -24.31 31.46 42.16
C ALA A 586 -23.64 32.79 41.77
N PRO A 587 -24.39 33.91 41.78
CA PRO A 587 -23.85 35.19 41.35
C PRO A 587 -22.80 35.70 42.35
N LYS A 588 -21.62 36.03 41.84
CA LYS A 588 -20.57 36.71 42.62
C LYS A 588 -20.90 38.17 42.92
N MET A 589 -21.81 38.76 42.13
CA MET A 589 -22.25 40.16 42.22
C MET A 589 -23.78 40.23 42.25
N PRO A 590 -24.40 41.06 43.12
CA PRO A 590 -25.86 41.09 43.30
C PRO A 590 -26.63 41.51 42.03
N ASP A 591 -26.00 42.25 41.13
CA ASP A 591 -26.59 42.75 39.87
C ASP A 591 -26.33 41.83 38.65
N ALA A 592 -25.55 40.75 38.82
CA ALA A 592 -25.21 39.84 37.71
C ALA A 592 -26.44 39.09 37.19
N ARG A 593 -27.40 38.75 38.06
CA ARG A 593 -28.61 38.02 37.67
C ARG A 593 -29.46 38.79 36.67
N GLN A 594 -29.68 40.08 36.87
CA GLN A 594 -30.52 40.89 35.96
C GLN A 594 -29.88 41.04 34.57
N LYS A 595 -28.54 41.11 34.52
CA LYS A 595 -27.77 41.21 33.27
C LYS A 595 -27.67 39.91 32.48
N LEU A 596 -27.75 38.76 33.16
CA LEU A 596 -27.70 37.43 32.53
C LEU A 596 -29.05 36.95 32.00
N ILE A 597 -30.18 37.55 32.41
CA ILE A 597 -31.52 37.20 31.92
C ILE A 597 -31.63 37.36 30.39
N PRO A 598 -31.28 38.50 29.77
CA PRO A 598 -31.34 38.64 28.31
C PRO A 598 -30.44 37.64 27.57
N VAL A 599 -29.29 37.29 28.15
CA VAL A 599 -28.34 36.31 27.57
C VAL A 599 -28.93 34.91 27.61
N LEU A 600 -29.55 34.51 28.73
CA LEU A 600 -30.27 33.24 28.85
C LEU A 600 -31.48 33.18 27.93
N THR A 601 -32.25 34.27 27.82
CA THR A 601 -33.39 34.37 26.89
C THR A 601 -32.93 34.20 25.44
N ALA A 602 -31.82 34.83 25.04
CA ALA A 602 -31.27 34.71 23.69
C ALA A 602 -30.66 33.32 23.42
N MET A 603 -29.91 32.74 24.37
CA MET A 603 -29.24 31.44 24.24
C MET A 603 -30.21 30.25 24.27
N LEU A 604 -31.30 30.37 25.03
CA LEU A 604 -32.36 29.37 25.09
C LEU A 604 -33.45 29.62 24.04
N SER A 605 -33.26 30.61 23.17
CA SER A 605 -34.23 31.04 22.15
C SER A 605 -35.64 31.21 22.74
N LEU A 606 -35.74 31.78 23.94
CA LEU A 606 -37.01 32.07 24.62
C LEU A 606 -37.67 33.33 24.05
N ASN A 607 -37.65 33.48 22.72
CA ASN A 607 -38.52 34.43 22.03
C ASN A 607 -39.94 33.86 22.05
N SER A 608 -40.90 34.77 22.13
CA SER A 608 -42.35 34.56 22.25
C SER A 608 -43.03 33.83 21.08
N ASP A 609 -42.32 33.03 20.29
CA ASP A 609 -42.83 32.37 19.08
C ASP A 609 -43.13 30.87 19.30
N ILE A 610 -43.41 30.46 20.54
CA ILE A 610 -43.86 29.09 20.83
C ILE A 610 -45.31 28.84 20.34
N ASP A 611 -46.03 29.86 19.88
CA ASP A 611 -47.45 29.73 19.49
C ASP A 611 -47.75 29.58 17.98
N ASP A 612 -46.77 29.59 17.06
CA ASP A 612 -47.08 29.56 15.61
C ASP A 612 -46.32 28.51 14.77
N SER A 613 -45.71 27.49 15.40
CA SER A 613 -45.09 26.36 14.68
C SER A 613 -45.82 25.02 14.83
N GLU A 614 -47.14 25.05 15.09
CA GLU A 614 -48.03 23.93 14.80
C GLU A 614 -48.41 23.91 13.31
N LYS A 615 -47.48 23.47 12.45
CA LYS A 615 -47.72 22.81 11.15
C LYS A 615 -46.37 22.62 10.45
N GLN A 616 -45.89 21.39 10.46
CA GLN A 616 -44.69 20.85 9.78
C GLN A 616 -43.47 20.64 10.69
N SER A 617 -43.58 19.67 11.59
CA SER A 617 -42.43 18.81 11.86
C SER A 617 -42.87 17.39 12.15
N LYS A 618 -42.50 16.50 11.23
CA LYS A 618 -42.52 15.06 11.40
C LYS A 618 -41.83 14.73 12.71
N ARG A 619 -42.49 13.93 13.56
CA ARG A 619 -41.95 13.34 14.79
C ARG A 619 -40.49 12.91 14.60
N TYR A 620 -39.55 13.71 15.08
CA TYR A 620 -38.24 13.20 15.44
C TYR A 620 -38.41 12.48 16.77
N GLN A 621 -38.47 11.15 16.68
CA GLN A 621 -38.58 10.24 17.81
C GLN A 621 -37.24 10.26 18.57
N TRP A 622 -37.19 10.99 19.68
CA TRP A 622 -36.07 11.00 20.62
C TRP A 622 -35.90 9.69 21.41
N TYR A 623 -36.73 8.67 21.16
CA TYR A 623 -36.73 7.39 21.88
C TYR A 623 -35.74 6.34 21.33
N GLY A 624 -34.95 6.65 20.30
CA GLY A 624 -34.05 5.70 19.63
C GLY A 624 -32.61 5.66 20.15
N TYR A 625 -32.17 6.60 21.00
CA TYR A 625 -30.76 6.75 21.39
C TYR A 625 -30.41 6.24 22.79
N LEU A 626 -31.36 5.60 23.48
CA LEU A 626 -31.09 4.91 24.76
C LEU A 626 -31.19 3.40 24.56
N PRO A 627 -30.12 2.62 24.81
CA PRO A 627 -30.21 1.17 24.88
C PRO A 627 -31.19 0.81 26.00
N ARG A 628 -32.33 0.21 25.64
CA ARG A 628 -33.24 -0.40 26.62
C ARG A 628 -32.50 -1.54 27.32
N TRP A 629 -32.08 -1.30 28.55
CA TRP A 629 -31.82 -2.38 29.51
C TRP A 629 -33.18 -2.97 29.91
N SER A 630 -33.68 -3.91 29.12
CA SER A 630 -34.79 -4.78 29.53
C SER A 630 -34.21 -6.09 30.04
N GLY A 631 -34.09 -6.18 31.36
CA GLY A 631 -33.61 -7.38 32.04
C GLY A 631 -33.88 -7.29 33.53
N PHE A 632 -35.15 -7.06 33.91
CA PHE A 632 -35.72 -7.43 35.21
C PHE A 632 -37.24 -7.48 35.05
N SER A 633 -37.71 -8.66 34.64
CA SER A 633 -39.02 -9.22 35.01
C SER A 633 -38.82 -10.71 35.16
#